data_AF-A0AAU9UKC4-F1
#
_entry.id   AF-A0AAU9UKC4-F1
#
_cell.length_a   1.000
_cell.length_b   1.000
_cell.length_c   1.000
_cell.angle_alpha   90.00
_cell.angle_beta   90.00
_cell.angle_gamma   90.00
#
_symmetry.space_group_name_H-M   'P 1'
#
loop_
_entity.id
_entity.type
_entity.pdbx_description
1 polymer ?
#
loop_
_entity_poly.entity_id
_entity_poly.type
_entity_poly.pdbx_seq_one_letter_code
_entity_poly.pdbx_strand_id
1 'polypeptide(L)'
;MCWWLKVSVPLLYNLGVRISDGALDMFYRIFHCLTDVIAETNDVTQSEESETEPSCEKEWERNNMAARPLPVPVENEPYYMSIDRTEAENLLIGQPDGTFILRPSSQSNHAYTLSVSCANSVHNVGIRRRPDGRLALGFARRGERSFTSVTSLLRHHKKKRLLLVAGGELIGATTLNDTPQYYQTPSSLPVLH
;
A
#
# COMPACT_ATOMS: atom_id res chain seq x y z
N MET A 1 -32.37 -40.83 -27.14
CA MET A 1 -31.17 -41.28 -26.39
C MET A 1 -30.07 -40.22 -26.59
N CYS A 2 -29.97 -39.23 -25.70
CA CYS A 2 -28.99 -38.13 -25.82
C CYS A 2 -28.15 -38.07 -24.53
N TRP A 3 -27.09 -38.88 -24.48
CA TRP A 3 -26.20 -39.03 -23.31
C TRP A 3 -24.80 -38.41 -23.55
N TRP A 4 -24.69 -37.35 -24.36
CA TRP A 4 -23.40 -36.70 -24.65
C TRP A 4 -23.33 -35.20 -24.27
N LEU A 5 -24.44 -34.58 -23.84
CA LEU A 5 -24.47 -33.15 -23.53
C LEU A 5 -24.20 -32.80 -22.06
N LYS A 6 -24.03 -33.81 -21.19
CA LYS A 6 -24.03 -33.64 -19.73
C LYS A 6 -22.62 -33.62 -19.09
N VAL A 7 -21.56 -33.46 -19.89
CA VAL A 7 -20.17 -33.42 -19.40
C VAL A 7 -19.42 -32.12 -19.75
N SER A 8 -19.93 -31.27 -20.64
CA SER A 8 -19.22 -30.03 -21.04
C SER A 8 -19.50 -28.79 -20.17
N VAL A 9 -20.55 -28.79 -19.35
CA VAL A 9 -20.95 -27.61 -18.56
C VAL A 9 -19.96 -27.29 -17.41
N PRO A 10 -19.40 -28.26 -16.66
CA PRO A 10 -18.50 -27.95 -15.54
C PRO A 10 -17.10 -27.47 -15.97
N LEU A 11 -16.68 -27.82 -17.19
CA LEU A 11 -15.37 -27.46 -17.75
C LEU A 11 -15.38 -26.04 -18.33
N LEU A 12 -16.48 -25.63 -18.98
CA LEU A 12 -16.64 -24.25 -19.44
C LEU A 12 -16.82 -23.26 -18.27
N TYR A 13 -17.47 -23.69 -17.19
CA TYR A 13 -17.65 -22.85 -16.00
C TYR A 13 -16.33 -22.51 -15.31
N ASN A 14 -15.41 -23.48 -15.19
CA ASN A 14 -14.09 -23.25 -14.59
C ASN A 14 -13.16 -22.39 -15.45
N LEU A 15 -13.31 -22.42 -16.78
CA LEU A 15 -12.55 -21.55 -17.68
C LEU A 15 -13.11 -20.11 -17.73
N GLY A 16 -14.45 -19.97 -17.62
CA GLY A 16 -15.14 -18.68 -17.58
C GLY A 16 -14.86 -17.86 -16.31
N VAL A 17 -14.74 -18.52 -15.15
CA VAL A 17 -14.48 -17.85 -13.86
C VAL A 17 -13.02 -17.34 -13.73
N ARG A 18 -12.08 -17.91 -14.49
CA ARG A 18 -10.68 -17.44 -14.55
C ARG A 18 -10.47 -16.27 -15.51
N ILE A 19 -11.29 -16.14 -16.55
CA ILE A 19 -11.25 -15.01 -17.50
C ILE A 19 -12.07 -13.83 -16.95
N SER A 20 -13.11 -14.11 -16.16
CA SER A 20 -13.97 -13.06 -15.60
C SER A 20 -13.28 -12.18 -14.58
N ASP A 21 -12.32 -12.67 -13.80
CA ASP A 21 -11.73 -11.86 -12.72
C ASP A 21 -10.82 -10.74 -13.27
N GLY A 22 -10.04 -11.03 -14.31
CA GLY A 22 -9.21 -10.02 -14.99
C GLY A 22 -10.02 -9.11 -15.92
N ALA A 23 -11.03 -9.64 -16.62
CA ALA A 23 -11.87 -8.84 -17.50
C ALA A 23 -12.81 -7.92 -16.71
N LEU A 24 -13.42 -8.41 -15.61
CA LEU A 24 -14.24 -7.56 -14.75
C LEU A 24 -13.39 -6.51 -14.03
N ASP A 25 -12.18 -6.82 -13.53
CA ASP A 25 -11.27 -5.78 -13.00
C ASP A 25 -10.94 -4.72 -14.06
N MET A 26 -10.65 -5.14 -15.30
CA MET A 26 -10.45 -4.23 -16.43
C MET A 26 -11.71 -3.40 -16.73
N PHE A 27 -12.91 -4.01 -16.73
CA PHE A 27 -14.17 -3.32 -16.97
C PHE A 27 -14.53 -2.38 -15.82
N TYR A 28 -14.37 -2.76 -14.55
CA TYR A 28 -14.60 -1.88 -13.40
C TYR A 28 -13.61 -0.72 -13.38
N ARG A 29 -12.35 -0.93 -13.79
CA ARG A 29 -11.35 0.16 -13.98
C ARG A 29 -11.73 1.12 -15.10
N ILE A 30 -12.22 0.59 -16.23
CA ILE A 30 -12.68 1.40 -17.36
C ILE A 30 -13.96 2.16 -16.99
N PHE A 31 -14.90 1.50 -16.30
CA PHE A 31 -16.17 2.10 -15.87
C PHE A 31 -15.95 3.15 -14.78
N HIS A 32 -15.09 2.90 -13.78
CA HIS A 32 -14.69 3.91 -12.80
C HIS A 32 -13.93 5.08 -13.45
N CYS A 33 -13.04 4.82 -14.41
CA CYS A 33 -12.41 5.90 -15.18
C CYS A 33 -13.45 6.74 -15.94
N LEU A 34 -14.47 6.12 -16.55
CA LEU A 34 -15.48 6.83 -17.33
C LEU A 34 -16.45 7.63 -16.43
N THR A 35 -16.81 7.11 -15.25
CA THR A 35 -17.65 7.83 -14.30
C THR A 35 -16.93 9.04 -13.69
N ASP A 36 -15.61 8.96 -13.50
CA ASP A 36 -14.80 10.07 -12.98
C ASP A 36 -14.68 11.23 -13.99
N VAL A 37 -14.75 10.96 -15.31
CA VAL A 37 -14.70 12.00 -16.36
C VAL A 37 -15.96 12.88 -16.38
N ILE A 38 -17.11 12.37 -15.90
CA ILE A 38 -18.38 13.12 -15.91
C ILE A 38 -18.52 14.01 -14.66
N ALA A 39 -17.77 13.76 -13.59
CA ALA A 39 -17.80 14.59 -12.38
C ALA A 39 -16.84 15.80 -12.42
N GLU A 40 -15.96 15.89 -13.43
CA GLU A 40 -14.97 16.96 -13.60
C GLU A 40 -15.54 18.19 -14.33
N THR A 41 -16.64 18.75 -13.83
CA THR A 41 -16.92 20.18 -14.03
C THR A 41 -17.43 20.75 -12.72
N ASN A 42 -16.54 20.99 -11.77
CA ASN A 42 -16.60 22.12 -10.85
C ASN A 42 -15.39 22.14 -9.92
N ASP A 43 -14.47 23.01 -10.31
CA ASP A 43 -13.78 23.98 -9.46
C ASP A 43 -12.50 23.58 -8.69
N VAL A 44 -11.60 24.57 -8.75
CA VAL A 44 -10.38 24.80 -7.98
C VAL A 44 -9.15 23.94 -8.29
N THR A 45 -8.44 24.41 -9.32
CA THR A 45 -6.99 24.67 -9.34
C THR A 45 -6.23 24.32 -8.06
N GLN A 46 -5.51 23.20 -8.06
CA GLN A 46 -4.23 23.11 -7.36
C GLN A 46 -3.17 22.58 -8.32
N SER A 47 -2.34 23.54 -8.69
CA SER A 47 -1.15 23.48 -9.52
C SER A 47 -0.29 22.25 -9.27
N GLU A 48 0.17 21.72 -10.40
CA GLU A 48 1.33 20.87 -10.54
C GLU A 48 2.50 21.42 -9.71
N GLU A 49 2.90 20.66 -8.70
CA GLU A 49 4.26 20.75 -8.18
C GLU A 49 4.82 19.32 -8.17
N SER A 50 5.31 18.96 -9.35
CA SER A 50 6.33 17.93 -9.46
C SER A 50 7.56 18.48 -8.75
N GLU A 51 7.78 18.05 -7.51
CA GLU A 51 9.00 18.34 -6.78
C GLU A 51 10.18 17.72 -7.56
N THR A 52 10.74 18.55 -8.43
CA THR A 52 12.10 18.43 -8.91
C THR A 52 12.98 18.70 -7.70
N GLU A 53 13.65 17.66 -7.23
CA GLU A 53 14.65 17.74 -6.16
C GLU A 53 15.62 18.90 -6.43
N PRO A 54 15.92 19.78 -5.45
CA PRO A 54 16.93 20.80 -5.61
C PRO A 54 18.31 20.13 -5.70
N SER A 55 18.86 20.16 -6.92
CA SER A 55 20.25 19.84 -7.22
C SER A 55 21.17 20.92 -6.63
N CYS A 56 21.64 20.69 -5.41
CA CYS A 56 22.93 21.14 -4.88
C CYS A 56 23.14 20.34 -3.58
N GLU A 57 24.13 19.47 -3.41
CA GLU A 57 25.55 19.58 -3.73
C GLU A 57 26.18 18.18 -3.82
N LYS A 58 27.35 18.11 -4.47
CA LYS A 58 28.32 17.00 -4.60
C LYS A 58 28.39 16.33 -5.97
N GLU A 59 28.97 17.09 -6.89
CA GLU A 59 29.49 16.62 -8.17
C GLU A 59 30.74 15.71 -8.06
N TRP A 60 31.19 15.35 -6.85
CA TRP A 60 32.43 14.59 -6.64
C TRP A 60 32.25 13.09 -6.30
N GLU A 61 31.02 12.61 -6.07
CA GLU A 61 30.77 11.19 -5.73
C GLU A 61 30.35 10.34 -6.94
N ARG A 62 30.53 10.83 -8.17
CA ARG A 62 30.01 10.17 -9.40
C ARG A 62 30.78 8.91 -9.81
N ASN A 63 31.96 8.63 -9.23
CA ASN A 63 32.88 7.62 -9.79
C ASN A 63 33.13 6.38 -8.91
N ASN A 64 32.38 6.15 -7.83
CA ASN A 64 32.54 4.93 -7.04
C ASN A 64 31.20 4.25 -6.73
N MET A 65 30.64 3.57 -7.72
CA MET A 65 29.37 2.83 -7.63
C MET A 65 29.34 1.82 -6.47
N ALA A 66 30.51 1.35 -6.00
CA ALA A 66 30.65 0.41 -4.91
C ALA A 66 30.45 1.01 -3.51
N ALA A 67 30.51 2.34 -3.36
CA ALA A 67 30.31 3.02 -2.08
C ALA A 67 28.84 3.36 -1.80
N ARG A 68 27.94 3.13 -2.77
CA ARG A 68 26.51 3.36 -2.57
C ARG A 68 25.96 2.27 -1.63
N PRO A 69 25.39 2.62 -0.47
CA PRO A 69 24.78 1.64 0.42
C PRO A 69 23.73 0.84 -0.36
N LEU A 70 23.79 -0.48 -0.26
CA LEU A 70 22.74 -1.34 -0.83
C LEU A 70 21.40 -0.95 -0.18
N PRO A 71 20.29 -0.99 -0.94
CA PRO A 71 18.97 -0.81 -0.35
C PRO A 71 18.80 -1.80 0.80
N VAL A 72 18.63 -1.31 2.02
CA VAL A 72 18.37 -2.18 3.17
C VAL A 72 17.06 -2.92 2.90
N PRO A 73 17.02 -4.25 3.06
CA PRO A 73 15.77 -4.99 2.95
C PRO A 73 14.75 -4.40 3.92
N VAL A 74 13.54 -4.14 3.43
CA VAL A 74 12.43 -3.58 4.22
C VAL A 74 12.15 -4.43 5.47
N GLU A 75 12.47 -5.72 5.40
CA GLU A 75 12.30 -6.69 6.48
C GLU A 75 13.15 -6.40 7.73
N ASN A 76 14.25 -5.66 7.58
CA ASN A 76 15.14 -5.30 8.69
C ASN A 76 14.80 -3.95 9.33
N GLU A 77 13.73 -3.30 8.87
CA GLU A 77 13.35 -1.98 9.34
C GLU A 77 12.48 -2.05 10.59
N PRO A 78 12.62 -1.12 11.55
CA PRO A 78 11.89 -1.13 12.82
C PRO A 78 10.37 -0.90 12.68
N TYR A 79 9.91 -0.60 11.47
CA TYR A 79 8.50 -0.43 11.14
C TYR A 79 7.89 -1.65 10.45
N TYR A 80 8.71 -2.62 10.05
CA TYR A 80 8.26 -3.84 9.41
C TYR A 80 8.09 -4.97 10.45
N MET A 81 6.99 -5.71 10.32
CA MET A 81 6.72 -6.87 11.14
C MET A 81 6.07 -7.96 10.29
N SER A 82 6.59 -9.18 10.36
CA SER A 82 6.04 -10.34 9.63
C SER A 82 4.86 -10.95 10.37
N ILE A 83 3.77 -10.19 10.52
CA ILE A 83 2.56 -10.58 11.25
C ILE A 83 1.32 -10.57 10.37
N ASP A 84 0.30 -11.31 10.79
CA ASP A 84 -0.99 -11.36 10.10
C ASP A 84 -1.84 -10.13 10.38
N ARG A 85 -2.92 -9.99 9.59
CA ARG A 85 -3.89 -8.89 9.73
C ARG A 85 -4.45 -8.80 11.15
N THR A 86 -4.93 -9.92 11.70
CA THR A 86 -5.57 -9.98 13.02
C THR A 86 -4.61 -9.60 14.13
N GLU A 87 -3.36 -10.06 14.03
CA GLU A 87 -2.32 -9.72 14.99
C GLU A 87 -2.01 -8.23 14.93
N ALA A 88 -1.81 -7.66 13.74
CA ALA A 88 -1.60 -6.22 13.58
C ALA A 88 -2.76 -5.37 14.14
N GLU A 89 -4.00 -5.82 13.96
CA GLU A 89 -5.19 -5.17 14.51
C GLU A 89 -5.20 -5.20 16.04
N ASN A 90 -4.88 -6.34 16.65
CA ASN A 90 -4.78 -6.49 18.11
C ASN A 90 -3.66 -5.63 18.71
N LEU A 91 -2.59 -5.36 17.96
CA LEU A 91 -1.49 -4.51 18.43
C LEU A 91 -1.79 -3.02 18.32
N LEU A 92 -2.55 -2.64 17.29
CA LEU A 92 -2.88 -1.24 17.02
C LEU A 92 -4.15 -0.78 17.74
N ILE A 93 -4.96 -1.70 18.27
CA ILE A 93 -6.14 -1.35 19.05
C ILE A 93 -5.72 -0.61 20.33
N GLY A 94 -6.36 0.53 20.60
CA GLY A 94 -6.02 1.38 21.75
C GLY A 94 -4.71 2.16 21.63
N GLN A 95 -3.97 2.03 20.52
CA GLN A 95 -2.80 2.86 20.22
C GLN A 95 -3.22 4.26 19.77
N PRO A 96 -2.38 5.29 20.01
CA PRO A 96 -2.68 6.65 19.56
C PRO A 96 -2.82 6.71 18.04
N ASP A 97 -3.63 7.68 17.58
CA ASP A 97 -3.83 7.96 16.17
C ASP A 97 -2.48 8.16 15.45
N GLY A 98 -2.36 7.56 14.27
CA GLY A 98 -1.14 7.60 13.46
C GLY A 98 -0.10 6.55 13.79
N THR A 99 -0.30 5.73 14.82
CA THR A 99 0.53 4.55 15.07
C THR A 99 0.36 3.56 13.93
N PHE A 100 1.47 3.06 13.37
CA PHE A 100 1.42 2.20 12.21
C PHE A 100 2.38 1.02 12.27
N ILE A 101 2.09 0.00 11.48
CA ILE A 101 2.92 -1.18 11.29
C ILE A 101 2.87 -1.55 9.80
N LEU A 102 4.03 -1.86 9.23
CA LEU A 102 4.13 -2.42 7.88
C LEU A 102 4.23 -3.95 7.99
N ARG A 103 3.43 -4.67 7.21
CA ARG A 103 3.41 -6.14 7.22
C ARG A 103 3.38 -6.72 5.82
N PRO A 104 3.73 -8.01 5.63
CA PRO A 104 3.50 -8.68 4.35
C PRO A 104 2.01 -8.64 3.99
N SER A 105 1.72 -8.49 2.70
CA SER A 105 0.33 -8.59 2.24
C SER A 105 -0.07 -10.04 2.02
N SER A 106 -1.29 -10.37 2.41
CA SER A 106 -1.91 -11.66 2.06
C SER A 106 -2.54 -11.63 0.65
N GLN A 107 -2.61 -10.46 0.01
CA GLN A 107 -3.25 -10.28 -1.30
C GLN A 107 -2.20 -10.37 -2.42
N SER A 108 -2.50 -11.10 -3.50
CA SER A 108 -1.59 -11.26 -4.65
C SER A 108 -1.22 -9.94 -5.33
N ASN A 109 -2.12 -8.95 -5.28
CA ASN A 109 -1.96 -7.68 -6.00
C ASN A 109 -1.20 -6.63 -5.18
N HIS A 110 -0.93 -6.91 -3.90
CA HIS A 110 -0.25 -6.00 -2.98
C HIS A 110 1.05 -6.63 -2.50
N ALA A 111 2.15 -5.87 -2.50
CA ALA A 111 3.42 -6.35 -1.98
C ALA A 111 3.44 -6.31 -0.45
N TYR A 112 2.89 -5.25 0.13
CA TYR A 112 2.85 -5.03 1.57
C TYR A 112 1.48 -4.50 1.97
N THR A 113 1.21 -4.50 3.27
CA THR A 113 0.04 -3.81 3.84
C THR A 113 0.50 -2.91 4.97
N LEU A 114 0.03 -1.67 4.96
CA LEU A 114 0.21 -0.71 6.02
C LEU A 114 -1.01 -0.74 6.94
N SER A 115 -0.83 -1.17 8.17
CA SER A 115 -1.88 -1.13 9.20
C SER A 115 -1.67 0.12 10.06
N VAL A 116 -2.70 0.95 10.23
CA VAL A 116 -2.64 2.24 10.94
C VAL A 116 -3.82 2.39 11.90
N SER A 117 -3.56 2.84 13.12
CA SER A 117 -4.60 3.26 14.06
C SER A 117 -5.09 4.65 13.69
N CYS A 118 -6.40 4.80 13.48
CA CYS A 118 -7.05 6.09 13.21
C CYS A 118 -8.47 6.11 13.76
N ALA A 119 -8.84 7.19 14.45
CA ALA A 119 -10.18 7.39 15.00
C ALA A 119 -10.68 6.16 15.79
N ASN A 120 -9.84 5.65 16.71
CA ASN A 120 -10.11 4.48 17.55
C ASN A 120 -10.36 3.17 16.79
N SER A 121 -10.03 3.11 15.50
CA SER A 121 -10.17 1.93 14.65
C SER A 121 -8.89 1.66 13.87
N VAL A 122 -8.62 0.38 13.57
CA VAL A 122 -7.45 -0.01 12.79
C VAL A 122 -7.82 -0.13 11.31
N HIS A 123 -7.04 0.55 10.47
CA HIS A 123 -7.24 0.60 9.04
C HIS A 123 -6.09 -0.09 8.32
N ASN A 124 -6.42 -0.92 7.32
CA ASN A 124 -5.44 -1.66 6.54
C ASN A 124 -5.39 -1.10 5.13
N VAL A 125 -4.24 -0.55 4.74
CA VAL A 125 -4.02 0.05 3.43
C VAL A 125 -3.00 -0.79 2.66
N GLY A 126 -3.42 -1.41 1.56
CA GLY A 126 -2.52 -2.19 0.70
C GLY A 126 -1.47 -1.30 0.04
N ILE A 127 -0.24 -1.78 -0.11
CA ILE A 127 0.82 -1.17 -0.93
C ILE A 127 0.99 -2.06 -2.15
N ARG A 128 0.61 -1.55 -3.31
CA ARG A 128 0.73 -2.26 -4.59
C ARG A 128 1.93 -1.77 -5.38
N ARG A 129 2.45 -2.65 -6.24
CA ARG A 129 3.43 -2.32 -7.27
C ARG A 129 2.69 -1.93 -8.54
N ARG A 130 3.00 -0.75 -9.07
CA ARG A 130 2.51 -0.27 -10.36
C ARG A 130 3.33 -0.91 -11.50
N PRO A 131 2.80 -0.91 -12.74
CA PRO A 131 3.54 -1.37 -13.92
C PRO A 131 4.82 -0.59 -14.22
N ASP A 132 4.91 0.66 -13.75
CA ASP A 132 6.09 1.52 -13.84
C ASP A 132 7.19 1.17 -12.80
N GLY A 133 6.97 0.15 -11.96
CA GLY A 133 7.87 -0.26 -10.89
C GLY A 133 7.77 0.56 -9.61
N ARG A 134 6.92 1.61 -9.57
CA ARG A 134 6.69 2.44 -8.38
C ARG A 134 5.65 1.82 -7.46
N LEU A 135 5.64 2.26 -6.21
CA LEU A 135 4.70 1.84 -5.17
C LEU A 135 3.57 2.86 -5.03
N ALA A 136 2.35 2.39 -4.82
CA ALA A 136 1.20 3.23 -4.52
C ALA A 136 0.35 2.60 -3.41
N LEU A 137 -0.40 3.45 -2.69
CA LEU A 137 -1.29 3.03 -1.61
C LEU A 137 -2.71 2.78 -2.11
N GLY A 138 -3.33 1.74 -1.57
CA GLY A 138 -4.71 1.37 -1.83
C GLY A 138 -4.98 0.98 -3.28
N PHE A 139 -6.24 1.18 -3.68
CA PHE A 139 -6.71 0.92 -5.02
C PHE A 139 -6.17 1.96 -6.02
N ALA A 140 -6.08 1.57 -7.29
CA ALA A 140 -5.61 2.47 -8.32
C ALA A 140 -6.54 3.69 -8.48
N ARG A 141 -5.96 4.88 -8.40
CA ARG A 141 -6.66 6.16 -8.60
C ARG A 141 -5.97 7.03 -9.65
N ARG A 142 -6.74 7.83 -10.38
CA ARG A 142 -6.18 8.83 -11.30
C ARG A 142 -5.45 9.91 -10.48
N GLY A 143 -4.27 10.34 -10.95
CA GLY A 143 -3.45 11.32 -10.22
C GLY A 143 -2.90 10.83 -8.87
N GLU A 144 -2.93 9.53 -8.59
CA GLU A 144 -2.42 9.01 -7.32
C GLU A 144 -0.92 9.21 -7.17
N ARG A 145 -0.49 9.42 -5.92
CA ARG A 145 0.93 9.53 -5.61
C ARG A 145 1.61 8.17 -5.68
N SER A 146 2.77 8.15 -6.32
CA SER A 146 3.59 6.95 -6.45
C SER A 146 5.02 7.21 -5.97
N PHE A 147 5.65 6.17 -5.44
CA PHE A 147 6.90 6.25 -4.70
C PHE A 147 7.91 5.24 -5.21
N THR A 148 9.21 5.55 -5.14
CA THR A 148 10.27 4.63 -5.60
C THR A 148 10.58 3.56 -4.57
N SER A 149 10.38 3.84 -3.27
CA SER A 149 10.63 2.92 -2.17
C SER A 149 9.58 3.07 -1.06
N VAL A 150 9.42 2.01 -0.26
CA VAL A 150 8.53 2.01 0.91
C VAL A 150 8.92 3.10 1.91
N THR A 151 10.22 3.29 2.12
CA THR A 151 10.74 4.33 3.01
C THR A 151 10.34 5.73 2.55
N SER A 152 10.40 6.03 1.23
CA SER A 152 9.97 7.33 0.70
C SER A 152 8.47 7.55 0.86
N LEU A 153 7.67 6.49 0.67
CA LEU A 153 6.23 6.48 0.87
C LEU A 153 5.90 6.81 2.33
N LEU A 154 6.48 6.08 3.28
CA LEU A 154 6.24 6.30 4.70
C LEU A 154 6.68 7.70 5.12
N ARG A 155 7.88 8.15 4.71
CA ARG A 155 8.39 9.49 5.02
C ARG A 155 7.46 10.59 4.54
N HIS A 156 6.89 10.44 3.34
CA HIS A 156 5.92 11.39 2.81
C HIS A 156 4.67 11.44 3.68
N HIS A 157 4.12 10.28 4.05
CA HIS A 157 2.91 10.18 4.88
C HIS A 157 3.14 10.46 6.38
N LYS A 158 4.39 10.57 6.82
CA LYS A 158 4.73 11.16 8.13
C LYS A 158 4.50 12.67 8.16
N LYS A 159 4.81 13.36 7.06
CA LYS A 159 4.63 14.82 6.93
C LYS A 159 3.24 15.21 6.43
N LYS A 160 2.66 14.40 5.55
CA LYS A 160 1.36 14.64 4.91
C LYS A 160 0.32 13.65 5.41
N ARG A 161 -0.87 14.17 5.76
CA ARG A 161 -2.02 13.35 6.17
C ARG A 161 -2.35 12.30 5.12
N LEU A 162 -2.42 11.04 5.54
CA LEU A 162 -2.96 9.91 4.80
C LEU A 162 -4.48 9.93 4.93
N LEU A 163 -5.18 10.03 3.80
CA LEU A 163 -6.64 10.01 3.73
C LEU A 163 -7.14 8.57 3.61
N LEU A 164 -7.97 8.14 4.56
CA LEU A 164 -8.56 6.82 4.63
C LEU A 164 -9.98 6.88 4.08
N VAL A 165 -10.22 6.16 2.98
CA VAL A 165 -11.48 6.19 2.24
C VAL A 165 -12.01 4.76 2.12
N ALA A 166 -13.28 4.53 2.45
CA ALA A 166 -13.97 3.28 2.18
C ALA A 166 -15.37 3.56 1.64
N GLY A 167 -15.80 2.75 0.67
CA GLY A 167 -17.12 2.89 0.07
C GLY A 167 -17.35 4.23 -0.66
N GLY A 168 -16.28 4.95 -1.03
CA GLY A 168 -16.36 6.28 -1.65
C GLY A 168 -16.32 7.45 -0.65
N GLU A 169 -16.51 7.19 0.63
CA GLU A 169 -16.56 8.21 1.68
C GLU A 169 -15.24 8.31 2.45
N LEU A 170 -14.90 9.53 2.90
CA LEU A 170 -13.74 9.76 3.77
C LEU A 170 -14.06 9.28 5.18
N ILE A 171 -13.40 8.20 5.62
CA ILE A 171 -13.55 7.66 6.97
C ILE A 171 -12.73 8.49 7.98
N GLY A 172 -11.53 8.90 7.56
CA GLY A 172 -10.60 9.57 8.45
C GLY A 172 -9.35 10.05 7.74
N ALA A 173 -8.56 10.84 8.45
CA ALA A 173 -7.32 11.38 7.93
C ALA A 173 -6.30 11.49 9.06
N THR A 174 -5.20 10.75 8.94
CA THR A 174 -4.17 10.64 9.99
C THR A 174 -2.78 10.83 9.41
N THR A 175 -1.81 11.28 10.20
CA THR A 175 -0.39 11.28 9.83
C THR A 175 0.29 10.05 10.40
N LEU A 176 1.26 9.50 9.69
CA LEU A 176 2.06 8.42 10.24
C LEU A 176 3.01 8.97 11.30
N ASN A 177 2.88 8.48 12.52
CA ASN A 177 3.73 8.90 13.63
C ASN A 177 4.90 7.94 13.75
N ASP A 178 4.80 6.96 14.64
CA ASP A 178 5.83 5.98 14.91
C ASP A 178 5.26 4.58 15.09
N THR A 179 6.15 3.59 15.13
CA THR A 179 5.80 2.19 15.35
C THR A 179 5.80 1.88 16.85
N PRO A 180 4.97 0.93 17.30
CA PRO A 180 4.85 0.62 18.73
C PRO A 180 6.19 0.14 19.30
N GLN A 181 6.70 0.84 20.33
CA GLN A 181 8.03 0.61 20.90
C GLN A 181 8.21 -0.76 21.55
N TYR A 182 7.13 -1.43 21.95
CA TYR A 182 7.15 -2.70 22.71
C TYR A 182 7.93 -3.84 22.02
N TYR A 183 8.16 -3.76 20.71
CA TYR A 183 8.79 -4.82 19.93
C TYR A 183 10.23 -4.55 19.50
N GLN A 184 10.80 -3.37 19.81
CA GLN A 184 12.20 -3.06 19.46
C GLN A 184 13.21 -3.66 20.45
N THR A 185 12.76 -4.34 21.50
CA THR A 185 13.65 -4.99 22.48
C THR A 185 14.06 -6.36 21.95
N PRO A 186 15.34 -6.61 21.61
CA PRO A 186 15.79 -7.96 21.34
C PRO A 186 15.55 -8.80 22.59
N SER A 187 14.95 -9.98 22.41
CA SER A 187 14.70 -10.98 23.46
C SER A 187 15.97 -11.54 24.13
N SER A 188 17.13 -10.97 23.86
CA SER A 188 18.40 -11.28 24.52
C SER A 188 18.57 -10.50 25.83
N LEU A 189 17.67 -10.71 26.79
CA LEU A 189 18.04 -10.52 28.19
C LEU A 189 18.48 -11.91 28.69
N PRO A 190 19.75 -12.11 29.08
CA PRO A 190 20.12 -13.33 29.77
C PRO A 190 19.30 -13.40 31.06
N VAL A 191 18.50 -14.47 31.18
CA VAL A 191 17.86 -14.81 32.45
C VAL A 191 18.98 -15.09 33.43
N LEU A 192 19.26 -14.14 34.31
CA LEU A 192 20.16 -14.33 35.45
C LEU A 192 19.49 -15.37 36.36
N HIS A 193 20.09 -16.55 36.39
CA HIS A 193 19.67 -17.69 37.20
C HIS A 193 20.37 -17.67 38.56
#